data_AF-A0A2V7WA64-F1
#
_entry.id   AF-A0A2V7WA64-F1
#
_cell.length_a   1.000
_cell.length_b   1.000
_cell.length_c   1.000
_cell.angle_alpha   90.00
_cell.angle_beta   90.00
_cell.angle_gamma   90.00
#
_symmetry.space_group_name_H-M   'P 1'
#
loop_
_entity.id
_entity.type
_entity.pdbx_description
1 polymer ?
#
loop_
_entity_poly.entity_id
_entity_poly.type
_entity_poly.pdbx_seq_one_letter_code
_entity_poly.pdbx_strand_id
1 'polypeptide(L)'
;MSGKWHSVLMRACFAITVGFAAVPAPAQVARVFLSGTGDDANDCSNAATPCRSLQGAVNQCPVNGEVIIMTSGGFGAANITKSLTINAPAGIVAFDARTITVNIGATDKVIIRGLSMNGSVFGDSIGISFNNLGTLVVENSVIGGFGNGILQSGGGSNLVVKNCDIRRNLSGIVGGPGTTPIPR
;
A
#
# COMPACT_ATOMS: atom_id res chain seq x y z
N MET A 1 -84.43 40.82 2.89
CA MET A 1 -83.25 41.26 2.12
C MET A 1 -82.05 41.30 3.06
N SER A 2 -80.88 40.81 2.60
CA SER A 2 -79.67 40.41 3.35
C SER A 2 -79.88 39.17 4.23
N GLY A 3 -79.04 38.13 4.29
CA GLY A 3 -77.65 37.84 3.90
C GLY A 3 -77.18 36.87 5.00
N LYS A 4 -76.60 35.69 4.76
CA LYS A 4 -75.21 35.44 4.34
C LYS A 4 -75.01 33.93 4.20
N TRP A 5 -74.31 33.52 3.15
CA TRP A 5 -73.84 32.16 2.90
C TRP A 5 -72.47 32.00 3.57
N HIS A 6 -72.22 30.90 4.27
CA HIS A 6 -70.86 30.53 4.69
C HIS A 6 -70.50 29.17 4.09
N SER A 7 -69.61 29.24 3.11
CA SER A 7 -68.92 28.13 2.47
C SER A 7 -67.70 27.73 3.31
N VAL A 8 -67.59 26.42 3.58
CA VAL A 8 -66.42 25.51 3.52
C VAL A 8 -65.02 26.12 3.71
N LEU A 9 -64.12 25.44 4.44
CA LEU A 9 -62.73 25.19 4.00
C LEU A 9 -62.01 24.17 4.92
N MET A 10 -61.90 22.95 4.39
CA MET A 10 -61.11 21.84 4.89
C MET A 10 -59.62 22.15 4.69
N ARG A 11 -58.84 22.17 5.78
CA ARG A 11 -57.39 22.44 5.76
C ARG A 11 -56.63 21.19 5.28
N ALA A 12 -55.97 21.29 4.11
CA ALA A 12 -55.02 20.29 3.65
C ALA A 12 -53.62 20.57 4.27
N CYS A 13 -53.10 19.64 5.08
CA CYS A 13 -51.71 19.67 5.55
C CYS A 13 -50.80 19.11 4.45
N PHE A 14 -49.93 19.95 3.89
CA PHE A 14 -48.90 19.55 2.93
C PHE A 14 -47.64 19.14 3.71
N ALA A 15 -47.33 17.84 3.80
CA ALA A 15 -46.11 17.34 4.42
C ALA A 15 -44.98 17.35 3.38
N ILE A 16 -43.96 18.18 3.57
CA ILE A 16 -42.75 18.22 2.76
C ILE A 16 -41.79 17.15 3.29
N THR A 17 -41.63 16.04 2.58
CA THR A 17 -40.59 15.04 2.81
C THR A 17 -39.29 15.50 2.19
N VAL A 18 -38.34 15.94 3.02
CA VAL A 18 -36.96 16.23 2.62
C VAL A 18 -36.24 14.89 2.43
N GLY A 19 -36.03 14.48 1.19
CA GLY A 19 -35.21 13.31 0.85
C GLY A 19 -33.73 13.63 1.08
N PHE A 20 -33.13 13.05 2.13
CA PHE A 20 -31.68 13.04 2.31
C PHE A 20 -31.06 12.11 1.26
N ALA A 21 -30.53 12.67 0.17
CA ALA A 21 -29.63 11.94 -0.71
C ALA A 21 -28.30 11.74 0.03
N ALA A 22 -28.02 10.50 0.44
CA ALA A 22 -26.71 10.13 0.97
C ALA A 22 -25.68 10.29 -0.14
N VAL A 23 -24.94 11.39 -0.13
CA VAL A 23 -23.80 11.58 -1.03
C VAL A 23 -22.74 10.56 -0.60
N PRO A 24 -22.25 9.69 -1.51
CA PRO A 24 -21.12 8.83 -1.17
C PRO A 24 -19.94 9.73 -0.82
N ALA A 25 -19.52 9.69 0.45
CA ALA A 25 -18.29 10.35 0.85
C ALA A 25 -17.15 9.75 0.03
N PRO A 26 -16.26 10.54 -0.59
CA PRO A 26 -15.05 9.99 -1.18
C PRO A 26 -14.36 9.09 -0.15
N ALA A 27 -14.15 7.83 -0.52
CA ALA A 27 -13.37 6.89 0.27
C ALA A 27 -11.94 7.44 0.35
N GLN A 28 -11.65 8.14 1.45
CA GLN A 28 -10.30 8.56 1.77
C GLN A 28 -9.41 7.32 1.75
N VAL A 29 -8.32 7.37 0.98
CA VAL A 29 -7.31 6.30 0.96
C VAL A 29 -6.91 6.07 2.40
N ALA A 30 -7.18 4.87 2.92
CA ALA A 30 -6.83 4.53 4.28
C ALA A 30 -5.30 4.50 4.40
N ARG A 31 -4.76 5.24 5.37
CA ARG A 31 -3.33 5.36 5.61
C ARG A 31 -3.01 4.74 6.96
N VAL A 32 -1.87 4.07 7.03
CA VAL A 32 -1.25 3.69 8.29
C VAL A 32 0.17 4.22 8.36
N PHE A 33 0.65 4.46 9.58
CA PHE A 33 1.93 5.10 9.84
C PHE A 33 2.92 4.08 10.40
N LEU A 34 4.16 4.14 9.94
CA LEU A 34 5.27 3.29 10.36
C LEU A 34 6.41 4.15 10.88
N SER A 35 6.90 3.85 12.08
CA SER A 35 8.02 4.55 12.70
C SER A 35 8.92 3.61 13.49
N GLY A 36 10.21 3.90 13.50
CA GLY A 36 11.22 3.16 14.26
C GLY A 36 11.09 3.30 15.77
N THR A 37 10.06 3.97 16.29
CA THR A 37 9.70 4.03 17.72
C THR A 37 8.23 3.67 17.98
N GLY A 38 7.54 3.14 16.97
CA GLY A 38 6.14 2.73 17.08
C GLY A 38 5.92 1.43 17.86
N ASP A 39 4.69 0.93 17.80
CA ASP A 39 4.23 -0.34 18.38
C ASP A 39 3.23 -1.01 17.43
N ASP A 40 3.45 -2.28 17.11
CA ASP A 40 2.61 -3.06 16.18
C ASP A 40 1.25 -3.46 16.79
N ALA A 41 1.07 -3.28 18.11
CA ALA A 41 -0.22 -3.43 18.78
C ALA A 41 -1.19 -2.27 18.48
N ASN A 42 -0.70 -1.15 17.97
CA ASN A 42 -1.55 -0.01 17.58
C ASN A 42 -2.37 -0.32 16.32
N ASP A 43 -3.44 0.45 16.12
CA ASP A 43 -4.18 0.47 14.84
C ASP A 43 -3.39 1.15 13.71
N CYS A 44 -2.35 1.90 14.08
CA CYS A 44 -1.45 2.63 13.20
C CYS A 44 -2.14 3.65 12.30
N SER A 45 -3.40 4.00 12.56
CA SER A 45 -4.21 4.91 11.74
C SER A 45 -3.88 6.38 11.97
N ASN A 46 -3.12 6.66 13.04
CA ASN A 46 -2.66 7.98 13.46
C ASN A 46 -1.13 8.02 13.58
N ALA A 47 -0.54 9.10 13.09
CA ALA A 47 0.90 9.39 13.16
C ALA A 47 1.47 9.41 14.60
N ALA A 48 0.65 9.68 15.61
CA ALA A 48 1.06 9.65 17.02
C ALA A 48 1.20 8.23 17.60
N THR A 49 0.54 7.24 16.98
CA THR A 49 0.55 5.83 17.41
C THR A 49 0.90 4.92 16.23
N PRO A 50 2.08 5.08 15.61
CA PRO A 50 2.47 4.32 14.42
C PRO A 50 2.83 2.87 14.77
N CYS A 51 2.84 2.03 13.75
CA CYS A 51 3.39 0.67 13.78
C CYS A 51 4.92 0.75 13.91
N ARG A 52 5.52 -0.32 14.44
CA ARG A 52 6.97 -0.45 14.60
C ARG A 52 7.65 -1.08 13.40
N SER A 53 7.06 -2.15 12.87
CA SER A 53 7.66 -2.99 11.84
C SER A 53 6.92 -2.89 10.51
N LEU A 54 7.61 -3.25 9.42
CA LEU A 54 6.99 -3.28 8.11
C LEU A 54 5.85 -4.32 8.06
N GLN A 55 6.03 -5.49 8.69
CA GLN A 55 4.97 -6.49 8.79
C GLN A 55 3.77 -5.99 9.61
N GLY A 56 4.00 -5.31 10.74
CA GLY A 56 2.95 -4.72 11.55
C GLY A 56 2.13 -3.71 10.75
N ALA A 57 2.79 -2.80 10.05
CA ALA A 57 2.13 -1.83 9.18
C ALA A 57 1.35 -2.50 8.04
N VAL A 58 1.91 -3.53 7.40
CA VAL A 58 1.21 -4.31 6.36
C VAL A 58 -0.04 -4.99 6.93
N ASN A 59 0.01 -5.50 8.15
CA ASN A 59 -1.15 -6.12 8.79
C ASN A 59 -2.28 -5.10 9.01
N GLN A 60 -1.96 -3.94 9.59
CA GLN A 60 -2.93 -2.89 9.90
C GLN A 60 -3.43 -2.13 8.66
N CYS A 61 -2.62 -2.07 7.59
CA CYS A 61 -2.99 -1.35 6.36
C CYS A 61 -4.21 -2.00 5.69
N PRO A 62 -5.30 -1.26 5.44
CA PRO A 62 -6.43 -1.80 4.68
C PRO A 62 -6.06 -2.14 3.23
N VAL A 63 -6.87 -2.97 2.58
CA VAL A 63 -6.71 -3.24 1.14
C VAL A 63 -6.82 -1.92 0.36
N ASN A 64 -5.94 -1.73 -0.63
CA ASN A 64 -5.73 -0.50 -1.39
C ASN A 64 -5.27 0.72 -0.56
N GLY A 65 -4.84 0.49 0.68
CA GLY A 65 -4.31 1.55 1.55
C GLY A 65 -2.84 1.90 1.28
N GLU A 66 -2.32 2.81 2.09
CA GLU A 66 -0.93 3.28 2.03
C GLU A 66 -0.25 3.21 3.40
N VAL A 67 0.90 2.55 3.46
CA VAL A 67 1.84 2.59 4.59
C VAL A 67 2.78 3.78 4.38
N ILE A 68 2.77 4.73 5.31
CA ILE A 68 3.64 5.91 5.30
C ILE A 68 4.76 5.72 6.32
N ILE A 69 5.99 5.65 5.85
CA ILE A 69 7.17 5.54 6.71
C ILE A 69 7.58 6.94 7.16
N MET A 70 7.51 7.19 8.46
CA MET A 70 7.67 8.53 9.04
C MET A 70 9.10 8.86 9.46
N THR A 71 9.94 7.84 9.70
CA THR A 71 11.27 8.02 10.31
C THR A 71 12.29 7.15 9.61
N SER A 72 13.55 7.60 9.55
CA SER A 72 14.66 6.75 9.12
C SER A 72 14.92 5.64 10.13
N GLY A 73 15.20 4.42 9.66
CA GLY A 73 15.42 3.26 10.52
C GLY A 73 15.30 1.93 9.79
N GLY A 74 15.49 0.85 10.54
CA GLY A 74 15.29 -0.52 10.06
C GLY A 74 13.90 -1.04 10.41
N PHE A 75 13.19 -1.62 9.44
CA PHE A 75 11.79 -2.04 9.60
C PHE A 75 11.54 -3.56 9.50
N GLY A 76 12.56 -4.32 9.09
CA GLY A 76 12.51 -5.77 9.00
C GLY A 76 11.65 -6.29 7.85
N ALA A 77 11.58 -7.62 7.74
CA ALA A 77 10.87 -8.31 6.67
C ALA A 77 9.36 -8.04 6.68
N ALA A 78 8.73 -8.23 5.53
CA ALA A 78 7.27 -8.26 5.40
C ALA A 78 6.82 -9.28 4.36
N ASN A 79 5.64 -9.87 4.60
CA ASN A 79 4.87 -10.66 3.66
C ASN A 79 3.61 -9.88 3.28
N ILE A 80 3.53 -9.46 2.03
CA ILE A 80 2.46 -8.63 1.47
C ILE A 80 1.52 -9.52 0.65
N THR A 81 0.28 -9.64 1.09
CA THR A 81 -0.73 -10.54 0.51
C THR A 81 -1.97 -9.82 -0.02
N LYS A 82 -1.92 -8.49 -0.10
CA LYS A 82 -3.03 -7.64 -0.54
C LYS A 82 -2.53 -6.42 -1.28
N SER A 83 -3.39 -5.83 -2.08
CA SER A 83 -3.12 -4.54 -2.74
C SER A 83 -2.84 -3.45 -1.69
N LEU A 84 -1.70 -2.78 -1.78
CA LEU A 84 -1.33 -1.63 -0.94
C LEU A 84 -0.11 -0.89 -1.50
N THR A 85 0.18 0.27 -0.95
CA THR A 85 1.40 1.02 -1.22
C THR A 85 2.28 1.08 0.03
N ILE A 86 3.59 0.84 -0.10
CA ILE A 86 4.60 1.17 0.90
C ILE A 86 5.34 2.41 0.39
N ASN A 87 5.26 3.49 1.16
CA ASN A 87 5.82 4.78 0.79
C ASN A 87 6.82 5.25 1.84
N ALA A 88 8.11 5.22 1.48
CA ALA A 88 9.16 5.96 2.16
C ALA A 88 9.34 7.33 1.47
N PRO A 89 8.93 8.45 2.10
CA PRO A 89 9.09 9.77 1.53
C PRO A 89 10.56 10.13 1.32
N ALA A 90 10.84 11.03 0.36
CA ALA A 90 12.18 11.54 0.15
C ALA A 90 12.76 12.16 1.44
N GLY A 91 14.01 11.84 1.74
CA GLY A 91 14.68 12.25 2.98
C GLY A 91 14.55 11.25 4.13
N ILE A 92 13.68 10.24 4.02
CA ILE A 92 13.60 9.11 4.96
C ILE A 92 14.43 7.95 4.43
N VAL A 93 15.38 7.48 5.24
CA VAL A 93 16.14 6.25 4.96
C VAL A 93 15.38 5.08 5.59
N ALA A 94 14.42 4.54 4.83
CA ALA A 94 13.74 3.31 5.19
C ALA A 94 14.63 2.11 4.81
N PHE A 95 15.47 1.72 5.77
CA PHE A 95 16.44 0.66 5.58
C PHE A 95 15.79 -0.71 5.75
N ASP A 96 16.07 -1.61 4.81
CA ASP A 96 15.73 -3.03 4.97
C ASP A 96 16.88 -3.91 4.51
N ALA A 97 17.18 -4.94 5.28
CA ALA A 97 18.21 -5.93 4.93
C ALA A 97 17.64 -7.35 4.95
N ARG A 98 16.32 -7.47 5.03
CA ARG A 98 15.59 -8.73 5.01
C ARG A 98 14.75 -8.82 3.74
N THR A 99 14.41 -10.05 3.40
CA THR A 99 13.57 -10.35 2.25
C THR A 99 12.17 -9.76 2.45
N ILE A 100 11.71 -8.94 1.50
CA ILE A 100 10.29 -8.58 1.37
C ILE A 100 9.64 -9.57 0.42
N THR A 101 8.60 -10.26 0.89
CA THR A 101 7.84 -11.20 0.08
C THR A 101 6.53 -10.58 -0.36
N VAL A 102 6.23 -10.66 -1.66
CA VAL A 102 4.99 -10.18 -2.28
C VAL A 102 4.27 -11.39 -2.87
N ASN A 103 3.14 -11.76 -2.28
CA ASN A 103 2.34 -12.94 -2.60
C ASN A 103 0.90 -12.51 -2.91
N ILE A 104 0.66 -11.94 -4.09
CA ILE A 104 -0.60 -11.25 -4.40
C ILE A 104 -1.40 -11.92 -5.52
N GLY A 105 -2.73 -11.75 -5.53
CA GLY A 105 -3.61 -12.30 -6.56
C GLY A 105 -3.44 -11.63 -7.92
N ALA A 106 -4.01 -12.22 -8.98
CA ALA A 106 -3.87 -11.72 -10.35
C ALA A 106 -4.39 -10.28 -10.56
N THR A 107 -5.38 -9.87 -9.77
CA THR A 107 -5.98 -8.53 -9.84
C THR A 107 -5.34 -7.54 -8.86
N ASP A 108 -4.46 -8.01 -7.99
CA ASP A 108 -3.85 -7.18 -6.96
C ASP A 108 -2.69 -6.35 -7.50
N LYS A 109 -2.49 -5.20 -6.85
CA LYS A 109 -1.39 -4.29 -7.15
C LYS A 109 -0.69 -3.84 -5.87
N VAL A 110 0.61 -4.07 -5.82
CA VAL A 110 1.50 -3.58 -4.77
C VAL A 110 2.46 -2.54 -5.36
N ILE A 111 2.65 -1.44 -4.64
CA ILE A 111 3.66 -0.44 -4.96
C ILE A 111 4.62 -0.32 -3.78
N ILE A 112 5.91 -0.46 -4.04
CA ILE A 112 6.98 -0.25 -3.06
C ILE A 112 7.83 0.90 -3.56
N ARG A 113 7.95 1.97 -2.78
CA ARG A 113 8.73 3.14 -3.15
C ARG A 113 9.63 3.68 -2.06
N GLY A 114 10.80 4.19 -2.46
CA GLY A 114 11.72 4.90 -1.59
C GLY A 114 12.53 4.02 -0.62
N LEU A 115 12.51 2.69 -0.77
CA LEU A 115 13.25 1.81 0.14
C LEU A 115 14.74 1.80 -0.17
N SER A 116 15.56 1.68 0.88
CA SER A 116 17.00 1.48 0.77
C SER A 116 17.36 0.09 1.30
N MET A 117 17.54 -0.88 0.41
CA MET A 117 17.80 -2.26 0.78
C MET A 117 19.28 -2.65 0.68
N ASN A 118 19.80 -3.37 1.69
CA ASN A 118 21.16 -3.93 1.69
C ASN A 118 21.24 -5.34 2.31
N GLY A 119 21.23 -6.36 1.46
CA GLY A 119 21.26 -7.77 1.89
C GLY A 119 22.56 -8.21 2.56
N SER A 120 23.66 -7.49 2.37
CA SER A 120 24.97 -7.87 2.94
C SER A 120 25.03 -7.78 4.47
N VAL A 121 24.05 -7.13 5.10
CA VAL A 121 24.00 -6.98 6.56
C VAL A 121 23.59 -8.29 7.26
N PHE A 122 22.59 -9.00 6.73
CA PHE A 122 22.08 -10.24 7.33
C PHE A 122 22.32 -11.49 6.48
N GLY A 123 22.75 -11.34 5.22
CA GLY A 123 23.04 -12.45 4.31
C GLY A 123 21.81 -13.06 3.66
N ASP A 124 20.65 -12.40 3.70
CA ASP A 124 19.47 -12.80 2.93
C ASP A 124 19.82 -12.88 1.44
N SER A 125 19.40 -13.95 0.78
CA SER A 125 19.76 -14.21 -0.62
C SER A 125 18.88 -13.46 -1.62
N ILE A 126 17.73 -12.93 -1.21
CA ILE A 126 16.76 -12.25 -2.07
C ILE A 126 16.35 -10.92 -1.43
N GLY A 127 16.33 -9.84 -2.20
CA GLY A 127 15.80 -8.55 -1.73
C GLY A 127 14.27 -8.56 -1.72
N ILE A 128 13.68 -8.60 -2.92
CA ILE A 128 12.23 -8.72 -3.09
C ILE A 128 11.90 -10.05 -3.78
N SER A 129 11.12 -10.89 -3.10
CA SER A 129 10.57 -12.13 -3.65
C SER A 129 9.14 -11.87 -4.11
N PHE A 130 8.92 -11.78 -5.42
CA PHE A 130 7.62 -11.53 -6.01
C PHE A 130 7.05 -12.82 -6.62
N ASN A 131 6.02 -13.34 -5.97
CA ASN A 131 5.36 -14.57 -6.35
C ASN A 131 3.93 -14.29 -6.85
N ASN A 132 3.38 -15.22 -7.63
CA ASN A 132 2.02 -15.22 -8.18
C ASN A 132 1.77 -14.27 -9.37
N LEU A 133 0.54 -13.80 -9.59
CA LEU A 133 0.04 -13.33 -10.90
C LEU A 133 -0.28 -11.82 -10.95
N GLY A 134 -0.08 -11.08 -9.86
CA GLY A 134 -0.47 -9.66 -9.76
C GLY A 134 0.49 -8.68 -10.41
N THR A 135 0.36 -7.41 -10.03
CA THR A 135 1.29 -6.34 -10.42
C THR A 135 2.12 -5.86 -9.22
N LEU A 136 3.44 -5.91 -9.36
CA LEU A 136 4.37 -5.26 -8.44
C LEU A 136 5.04 -4.08 -9.15
N VAL A 137 4.93 -2.89 -8.56
CA VAL A 137 5.69 -1.72 -8.96
C VAL A 137 6.74 -1.43 -7.89
N VAL A 138 8.00 -1.37 -8.29
CA VAL A 138 9.12 -0.93 -7.44
C VAL A 138 9.66 0.36 -8.03
N GLU A 139 9.62 1.44 -7.27
CA GLU A 139 10.04 2.74 -7.77
C GLU A 139 10.93 3.52 -6.79
N ASN A 140 11.84 4.34 -7.31
CA ASN A 140 12.69 5.25 -6.54
C ASN A 140 13.42 4.56 -5.36
N SER A 141 13.86 3.31 -5.55
CA SER A 141 14.42 2.47 -4.49
C SER A 141 15.85 2.06 -4.81
N VAL A 142 16.64 1.79 -3.77
CA VAL A 142 17.96 1.18 -3.90
C VAL A 142 17.86 -0.26 -3.44
N ILE A 143 18.28 -1.23 -4.25
CA ILE A 143 18.26 -2.65 -3.90
C ILE A 143 19.64 -3.23 -4.18
N GLY A 144 20.39 -3.54 -3.13
CA GLY A 144 21.72 -4.12 -3.29
C GLY A 144 22.16 -5.10 -2.23
N GLY A 145 23.28 -5.78 -2.51
CA GLY A 145 23.92 -6.68 -1.55
C GLY A 145 23.26 -8.06 -1.40
N PHE A 146 22.34 -8.45 -2.29
CA PHE A 146 21.63 -9.74 -2.27
C PHE A 146 22.21 -10.74 -3.29
N GLY A 147 21.80 -12.01 -3.20
CA GLY A 147 21.96 -12.95 -4.30
C GLY A 147 21.15 -12.47 -5.52
N ASN A 148 19.82 -12.40 -5.37
CA ASN A 148 18.92 -11.79 -6.34
C ASN A 148 18.36 -10.48 -5.76
N GLY A 149 18.51 -9.36 -6.46
CA GLY A 149 17.88 -8.11 -6.03
C GLY A 149 16.36 -8.23 -6.01
N ILE A 150 15.77 -8.59 -7.15
CA ILE A 150 14.36 -8.94 -7.28
C ILE A 150 14.24 -10.31 -7.95
N LEU A 151 13.52 -11.23 -7.32
CA LEU A 151 13.18 -12.53 -7.89
C LEU A 151 11.68 -12.56 -8.18
N GLN A 152 11.31 -12.59 -9.45
CA GLN A 152 9.94 -12.71 -9.92
C GLN A 152 9.68 -14.16 -10.33
N SER A 153 9.05 -14.96 -9.47
CA SER A 153 8.92 -16.41 -9.68
C SER A 153 7.59 -16.83 -10.34
N GLY A 154 6.53 -16.01 -10.23
CA GLY A 154 5.19 -16.34 -10.72
C GLY A 154 5.05 -16.10 -12.23
N GLY A 155 4.80 -17.15 -13.01
CA GLY A 155 4.55 -17.00 -14.46
C GLY A 155 3.28 -16.19 -14.71
N GLY A 156 3.36 -15.11 -15.49
CA GLY A 156 2.22 -14.19 -15.74
C GLY A 156 2.12 -13.01 -14.76
N SER A 157 3.02 -12.86 -13.78
CA SER A 157 3.14 -11.62 -13.01
C SER A 157 3.62 -10.45 -13.85
N ASN A 158 3.22 -9.23 -13.45
CA ASN A 158 3.69 -7.98 -14.04
C ASN A 158 4.61 -7.24 -13.05
N LEU A 159 5.92 -7.25 -13.32
CA LEU A 159 6.90 -6.49 -12.57
C LEU A 159 7.27 -5.20 -13.31
N VAL A 160 7.12 -4.08 -12.63
CA VAL A 160 7.50 -2.76 -13.13
C VAL A 160 8.56 -2.17 -12.21
N VAL A 161 9.75 -1.91 -12.73
CA VAL A 161 10.86 -1.30 -11.97
C VAL A 161 11.20 0.05 -12.58
N LYS A 162 11.15 1.13 -11.79
CA LYS A 162 11.31 2.51 -12.27
C LYS A 162 12.23 3.31 -11.37
N ASN A 163 13.23 3.98 -11.94
CA ASN A 163 14.14 4.85 -11.19
C ASN A 163 14.79 4.15 -9.97
N CYS A 164 15.12 2.87 -10.12
CA CYS A 164 15.76 2.10 -9.06
C CYS A 164 17.26 1.93 -9.32
N ASP A 165 18.05 1.95 -8.26
CA ASP A 165 19.46 1.55 -8.28
C ASP A 165 19.57 0.09 -7.84
N ILE A 166 19.70 -0.82 -8.80
CA ILE A 166 19.86 -2.27 -8.56
C ILE A 166 21.35 -2.61 -8.66
N ARG A 167 22.05 -2.73 -7.53
CA ARG A 167 23.52 -2.79 -7.52
C ARG A 167 24.10 -3.80 -6.54
N ARG A 168 25.29 -4.32 -6.86
CA ARG A 168 26.05 -5.24 -5.97
C ARG A 168 25.23 -6.47 -5.55
N ASN A 169 24.34 -6.94 -6.43
CA ASN A 169 23.67 -8.22 -6.29
C ASN A 169 24.41 -9.26 -7.16
N LEU A 170 24.37 -10.55 -6.82
CA LEU A 170 24.89 -11.59 -7.73
C LEU A 170 24.10 -11.61 -9.05
N SER A 171 22.80 -11.36 -8.97
CA SER A 171 21.88 -11.11 -10.09
C SER A 171 20.94 -9.98 -9.72
N GLY A 172 20.74 -9.03 -10.65
CA GLY A 172 19.93 -7.83 -10.39
C GLY A 172 18.45 -8.14 -10.27
N ILE A 173 17.82 -8.44 -11.41
CA ILE A 173 16.42 -8.86 -11.49
C ILE A 173 16.36 -10.19 -12.24
N VAL A 174 15.69 -11.18 -11.68
CA VAL A 174 15.53 -12.51 -12.24
C VAL A 174 14.06 -12.79 -12.46
N GLY A 175 13.67 -13.02 -13.71
CA GLY A 175 12.33 -13.46 -14.08
C GLY A 175 12.21 -14.98 -14.17
N GLY A 176 11.10 -15.52 -13.70
CA GLY A 176 10.71 -16.91 -13.88
C GLY A 176 10.19 -17.19 -15.30
N PRO A 177 9.83 -18.44 -15.61
CA PRO A 177 9.25 -18.80 -16.89
C PRO A 177 8.01 -17.95 -17.22
N GLY A 178 7.93 -17.38 -18.42
CA GLY A 178 6.78 -16.58 -18.87
C GLY A 178 6.73 -15.14 -18.34
N THR A 179 7.85 -14.60 -17.86
CA THR A 179 7.97 -13.17 -17.51
C THR A 179 8.23 -12.33 -18.77
N THR A 180 7.49 -11.23 -18.93
CA THR A 180 7.74 -10.28 -20.02
C THR A 180 9.03 -9.50 -19.74
N PRO A 181 9.94 -9.33 -20.73
CA PRO A 181 11.16 -8.56 -20.54
C PRO A 181 10.86 -7.16 -19.99
N ILE A 182 11.58 -6.77 -18.94
CA ILE A 182 11.45 -5.45 -18.33
C ILE A 182 12.02 -4.42 -19.32
N PRO A 183 11.24 -3.42 -19.77
CA PRO A 183 11.76 -2.33 -20.60
C PRO A 183 12.89 -1.63 -19.85
N ARG A 184 14.04 -1.47 -20.52
CA ARG A 184 15.20 -0.76 -19.97
C ARG A 184 14.88 0.70 -19.71
#